data_AF-A0A843G143-F1
#
_entry.id   AF-A0A843G143-F1
#
_cell.length_a   1.000
_cell.length_b   1.000
_cell.length_c   1.000
_cell.angle_alpha   90.00
_cell.angle_beta   90.00
_cell.angle_gamma   90.00
#
_symmetry.space_group_name_H-M   'P 1'
#
loop_
_entity.id
_entity.type
_entity.pdbx_description
1 polymer ?
#
loop_
_entity_poly.entity_id
_entity_poly.type
_entity_poly.pdbx_seq_one_letter_code
_entity_poly.pdbx_strand_id
1 'polypeptide(L)'
;RLIARGKACVCGYIERKDKDDHTIREPREVLINREYIYTSSACNVGDLGLEGIRVPDNAKPIFFDDADIVTFGVTTSKDDSFREGEDYIKNKAISDGARSLDGVTFQKGFVFPKGFTLVYYPFWVIRYTYEERSYFATVDGITGDVLTGRAPGSVASQANSAGIGGAISGVLVGIGGGLCTGLGEDGGMVFIILLIAAACVFYFCYQRFRYGDEIITGNLEGKGLKSGDGVGKIETISHDSYDHFY
;
A
#
# COMPACT_ATOMS: atom_id res chain seq x y z
N ARG A 1 1.20 20.27 -3.13
CA ARG A 1 -0.09 20.40 -2.40
C ARG A 1 -0.85 21.59 -2.93
N LEU A 2 -2.09 21.38 -3.38
CA LEU A 2 -3.01 22.41 -3.83
C LEU A 2 -4.15 22.56 -2.81
N ILE A 3 -4.35 23.78 -2.35
CA ILE A 3 -5.53 24.17 -1.55
C ILE A 3 -6.35 25.10 -2.43
N ALA A 4 -7.59 24.71 -2.70
CA ALA A 4 -8.47 25.49 -3.55
C ALA A 4 -9.92 25.39 -3.10
N ARG A 5 -10.69 26.44 -3.36
CA ARG A 5 -12.13 26.42 -3.18
C ARG A 5 -12.79 25.83 -4.43
N GLY A 6 -13.40 24.66 -4.29
CA GLY A 6 -14.17 24.03 -5.35
C GLY A 6 -15.62 24.48 -5.26
N LYS A 7 -16.14 25.03 -6.36
CA LYS A 7 -17.54 25.35 -6.52
C LYS A 7 -18.17 24.46 -7.56
N ALA A 8 -19.36 23.94 -7.30
CA ALA A 8 -20.11 23.21 -8.31
C ALA A 8 -21.59 23.56 -8.25
N CYS A 9 -22.23 23.64 -9.41
CA CYS A 9 -23.68 23.64 -9.55
C CYS A 9 -24.04 22.31 -10.21
N VAL A 10 -24.81 21.49 -9.51
CA VAL A 10 -25.29 20.20 -9.99
C VAL A 10 -26.81 20.22 -9.93
N CYS A 11 -27.44 20.05 -11.08
CA CYS A 11 -28.89 19.96 -11.20
C CYS A 11 -29.28 18.54 -11.58
N GLY A 12 -30.36 18.07 -11.00
CA GLY A 12 -30.85 16.73 -11.21
C GLY A 12 -32.24 16.55 -10.64
N TYR A 13 -32.53 15.33 -10.21
CA TYR A 13 -33.78 15.00 -9.56
C TYR A 13 -33.56 14.04 -8.40
N ILE A 14 -34.51 14.05 -7.48
CA ILE A 14 -34.70 13.00 -6.49
C ILE A 14 -36.00 12.27 -6.80
N GLU A 15 -36.00 10.96 -6.61
CA GLU A 15 -37.17 10.11 -6.78
C GLU A 15 -37.86 9.94 -5.42
N ARG A 16 -39.12 10.38 -5.34
CA ARG A 16 -39.98 10.16 -4.18
C ARG A 16 -41.13 9.27 -4.59
N LYS A 17 -41.43 8.26 -3.77
CA LYS A 17 -42.67 7.49 -3.91
C LYS A 17 -43.81 8.21 -3.20
N ASP A 18 -44.91 8.42 -3.90
CA ASP A 18 -46.15 8.92 -3.31
C ASP A 18 -46.87 7.81 -2.51
N LYS A 19 -47.91 8.18 -1.75
CA LYS A 19 -48.75 7.24 -0.98
C LYS A 19 -49.43 6.17 -1.85
N ASP A 20 -49.59 6.45 -3.14
CA ASP A 20 -50.17 5.55 -4.14
C ASP A 20 -49.11 4.75 -4.93
N ASP A 21 -47.86 4.68 -4.45
CA ASP A 21 -46.70 3.97 -5.07
C ASP A 21 -46.29 4.48 -6.46
N HIS A 22 -46.66 5.71 -6.82
CA HIS A 22 -46.17 6.38 -8.01
C HIS A 22 -44.82 7.06 -7.74
N THR A 23 -43.83 6.86 -8.63
CA THR A 23 -42.54 7.54 -8.55
C THR A 23 -42.64 8.95 -9.14
N ILE A 24 -42.42 9.96 -8.31
CA ILE A 24 -42.37 11.38 -8.70
C ILE A 24 -40.91 11.83 -8.72
N ARG A 25 -40.51 12.50 -9.80
CA ARG A 25 -39.18 13.13 -9.93
C ARG A 25 -39.27 14.59 -9.54
N GLU A 26 -38.71 14.94 -8.39
CA GLU A 26 -38.64 16.32 -7.92
C GLU A 26 -37.31 16.93 -8.40
N PRO A 27 -37.33 18.00 -9.22
CA PRO A 27 -36.10 18.66 -9.66
C PRO A 27 -35.39 19.29 -8.47
N ARG A 28 -34.07 19.12 -8.39
CA ARG A 28 -33.25 19.64 -7.29
C ARG A 28 -31.94 20.21 -7.82
N GLU A 29 -31.59 21.38 -7.30
CA GLU A 29 -30.29 22.03 -7.51
C GLU A 29 -29.45 21.91 -6.23
N VAL A 30 -28.18 21.57 -6.42
CA VAL A 30 -27.20 21.44 -5.34
C VAL A 30 -26.02 22.33 -5.68
N LEU A 31 -25.79 23.32 -4.81
CA LEU A 31 -24.66 24.23 -4.90
C LEU A 31 -23.60 23.82 -3.89
N ILE A 32 -22.41 23.51 -4.39
CA ILE A 32 -21.23 23.21 -3.60
C ILE A 32 -20.33 24.45 -3.58
N ASN A 33 -19.86 24.81 -2.39
CA ASN A 33 -18.87 25.87 -2.21
C ASN A 33 -18.04 25.57 -0.96
N ARG A 34 -16.97 24.78 -1.12
CA ARG A 34 -16.12 24.38 0.00
C ARG A 34 -14.65 24.35 -0.39
N GLU A 35 -13.79 24.24 0.60
CA GLU A 35 -12.36 24.07 0.40
C GLU A 35 -11.99 22.60 0.25
N TYR A 36 -11.11 22.31 -0.71
CA TYR A 36 -10.54 20.99 -0.94
C TYR A 36 -9.02 21.08 -0.88
N ILE A 37 -8.42 19.98 -0.45
CA ILE A 37 -6.98 19.80 -0.43
C ILE A 37 -6.64 18.62 -1.32
N TYR A 38 -5.80 18.88 -2.32
CA TYR A 38 -5.20 17.86 -3.16
C TYR A 38 -3.70 17.78 -2.87
N THR A 39 -3.22 16.58 -2.60
CA THR A 39 -1.81 16.29 -2.37
C THR A 39 -1.40 15.14 -3.25
N SER A 40 -0.32 15.32 -3.98
CA SER A 40 0.33 14.30 -4.79
C SER A 40 1.83 14.36 -4.57
N SER A 41 2.51 13.24 -4.88
CA SER A 41 3.95 13.22 -4.87
C SER A 41 4.50 14.04 -6.02
N ALA A 42 5.46 14.92 -5.71
CA ALA A 42 6.21 15.69 -6.71
C ALA A 42 7.43 14.91 -7.25
N CYS A 43 7.81 13.82 -6.59
CA CYS A 43 8.95 12.97 -6.95
C CYS A 43 8.49 11.53 -7.25
N ASN A 44 9.36 10.77 -7.90
CA ASN A 44 9.16 9.33 -8.08
C ASN A 44 9.35 8.59 -6.75
N VAL A 45 8.25 8.28 -6.08
CA VAL A 45 8.23 7.55 -4.79
C VAL A 45 8.52 6.05 -4.94
N GLY A 46 8.48 5.51 -6.16
CA GLY A 46 8.80 4.12 -6.44
C GLY A 46 10.25 3.75 -6.06
N ASP A 47 11.18 4.70 -6.21
CA ASP A 47 12.59 4.51 -5.82
C ASP A 47 12.77 4.30 -4.30
N LEU A 48 11.76 4.70 -3.51
CA LEU A 48 11.70 4.53 -2.07
C LEU A 48 10.87 3.29 -1.66
N GLY A 49 10.30 2.57 -2.63
CA GLY A 49 9.37 1.45 -2.41
C GLY A 49 8.00 1.90 -1.89
N LEU A 50 7.60 3.14 -2.17
CA LEU A 50 6.36 3.76 -1.73
C LEU A 50 5.42 4.03 -2.91
N GLU A 51 4.11 3.90 -2.70
CA GLU A 51 3.08 4.31 -3.68
C GLU A 51 2.52 5.70 -3.40
N GLY A 52 2.51 6.08 -2.13
CA GLY A 52 1.97 7.35 -1.65
C GLY A 52 2.40 7.58 -0.21
N ILE A 53 2.19 8.80 0.27
CA ILE A 53 2.47 9.18 1.65
C ILE A 53 1.21 9.84 2.21
N ARG A 54 0.78 9.37 3.39
CA ARG A 54 -0.26 10.05 4.16
C ARG A 54 0.40 11.00 5.13
N VAL A 55 0.15 12.29 4.94
CA VAL A 55 0.60 13.29 5.91
C VAL A 55 -0.31 13.22 7.15
N PRO A 56 0.23 13.01 8.35
CA PRO A 56 -0.56 12.99 9.58
C PRO A 56 -1.27 14.33 9.84
N ASP A 57 -2.46 14.30 10.43
CA ASP A 57 -3.26 15.51 10.68
C ASP A 57 -2.60 16.46 11.68
N ASN A 58 -1.77 15.92 12.57
CA ASN A 58 -0.97 16.67 13.53
C ASN A 58 0.38 17.17 12.98
N ALA A 59 0.71 16.86 11.72
CA ALA A 59 1.96 17.30 11.12
C ALA A 59 1.96 18.83 10.97
N LYS A 60 2.93 19.49 11.59
CA LYS A 60 3.12 20.94 11.49
C LYS A 60 4.20 21.25 10.47
N PRO A 61 3.95 22.15 9.51
CA PRO A 61 5.00 22.58 8.59
C PRO A 61 6.10 23.31 9.37
N ILE A 62 7.34 22.91 9.11
CA ILE A 62 8.53 23.61 9.58
C ILE A 62 9.16 24.26 8.36
N PHE A 63 9.52 25.53 8.48
CA PHE A 63 10.28 26.21 7.44
C PHE A 63 11.76 25.90 7.65
N PHE A 64 12.42 25.43 6.61
CA PHE A 64 13.83 25.11 6.62
C PHE A 64 14.48 25.73 5.38
N ASP A 65 15.75 26.11 5.49
CA ASP A 65 16.51 26.62 4.36
C ASP A 65 17.04 25.43 3.55
N ASP A 66 16.76 25.38 2.25
CA ASP A 66 16.96 24.19 1.39
C ASP A 66 18.42 23.68 1.34
N ALA A 67 19.39 24.45 1.84
CA ALA A 67 20.81 24.18 1.69
C ALA A 67 21.35 22.99 2.52
N ASP A 68 20.70 22.57 3.62
CA ASP A 68 21.32 21.62 4.57
C ASP A 68 20.70 20.21 4.59
N ILE A 69 19.63 19.95 3.83
CA ILE A 69 18.92 18.65 3.87
C ILE A 69 18.98 17.98 2.49
N VAL A 70 19.39 16.71 2.48
CA VAL A 70 19.31 15.87 1.27
C VAL A 70 17.84 15.65 0.93
N THR A 71 17.40 16.24 -0.18
CA THR A 71 16.03 16.08 -0.68
C THR A 71 16.01 15.27 -1.97
N PHE A 72 14.90 14.58 -2.21
CA PHE A 72 14.63 13.96 -3.49
C PHE A 72 14.18 15.03 -4.47
N GLY A 73 14.79 15.03 -5.66
CA GLY A 73 14.46 15.98 -6.71
C GLY A 73 13.00 15.86 -7.15
N VAL A 74 12.40 17.01 -7.45
CA VAL A 74 11.08 17.08 -8.07
C VAL A 74 11.19 16.55 -9.50
N THR A 75 10.42 15.51 -9.82
CA THR A 75 10.37 14.90 -11.15
C THR A 75 9.19 15.38 -11.98
N THR A 76 8.14 15.87 -11.31
CA THR A 76 6.89 16.29 -11.96
C THR A 76 6.89 17.80 -12.21
N SER A 77 6.41 18.22 -13.39
CA SER A 77 6.26 19.65 -13.71
C SER A 77 5.25 20.32 -12.76
N LYS A 78 5.55 21.60 -12.44
CA LYS A 78 4.68 22.46 -11.64
C LYS A 78 3.29 22.61 -12.29
N ASP A 79 3.26 22.86 -13.59
CA ASP A 79 2.02 23.14 -14.33
C ASP A 79 1.15 21.88 -14.49
N ASP A 80 1.78 20.73 -14.72
CA ASP A 80 1.05 19.45 -14.79
C ASP A 80 0.46 19.08 -13.43
N SER A 81 1.25 19.20 -12.36
CA SER A 81 0.79 18.93 -11.00
C SER A 81 -0.35 19.86 -10.59
N PHE A 82 -0.30 21.11 -11.04
CA PHE A 82 -1.35 22.10 -10.78
C PHE A 82 -2.64 21.75 -11.52
N ARG A 83 -2.54 21.45 -12.83
CA ARG A 83 -3.67 21.07 -13.67
C ARG A 83 -4.34 19.80 -13.18
N GLU A 84 -3.57 18.80 -12.80
CA GLU A 84 -4.08 17.55 -12.22
C GLU A 84 -4.87 17.83 -10.93
N GLY A 85 -4.33 18.67 -10.05
CA GLY A 85 -5.01 19.07 -8.83
C GLY A 85 -6.29 19.87 -9.09
N GLU A 86 -6.29 20.73 -10.10
CA GLU A 86 -7.49 21.49 -10.51
C GLU A 86 -8.60 20.55 -11.01
N ASP A 87 -8.26 19.64 -11.92
CA ASP A 87 -9.20 18.65 -12.45
C ASP A 87 -9.73 17.74 -11.33
N TYR A 88 -8.86 17.32 -10.42
CA TYR A 88 -9.26 16.54 -9.25
C TYR A 88 -10.30 17.27 -8.39
N ILE A 89 -9.99 18.51 -7.97
CA ILE A 89 -10.86 19.30 -7.09
C ILE A 89 -12.19 19.61 -7.77
N LYS A 90 -12.16 19.94 -9.07
CA LYS A 90 -13.36 20.18 -9.89
C LYS A 90 -14.27 18.95 -9.93
N ASN A 91 -13.70 17.78 -10.24
CA ASN A 91 -14.45 16.54 -10.36
C ASN A 91 -15.00 16.08 -8.99
N LYS A 92 -14.20 16.23 -7.92
CA LYS A 92 -14.64 15.95 -6.55
C LYS A 92 -15.81 16.86 -6.14
N ALA A 93 -15.73 18.16 -6.45
CA ALA A 93 -16.82 19.09 -6.12
C ALA A 93 -18.13 18.78 -6.84
N ILE A 94 -18.05 18.35 -8.10
CA ILE A 94 -19.21 17.87 -8.85
C ILE A 94 -19.75 16.57 -8.26
N SER A 95 -18.87 15.60 -8.01
CA SER A 95 -19.25 14.28 -7.49
C SER A 95 -19.96 14.36 -6.15
N ASP A 96 -19.49 15.22 -5.26
CA ASP A 96 -20.12 15.38 -3.96
C ASP A 96 -21.49 16.08 -4.04
N GLY A 97 -21.70 17.01 -4.99
CA GLY A 97 -23.02 17.57 -5.26
C GLY A 97 -23.98 16.51 -5.81
N ALA A 98 -23.49 15.68 -6.73
CA ALA A 98 -24.24 14.58 -7.33
C ALA A 98 -24.64 13.49 -6.33
N ARG A 99 -23.91 13.30 -5.23
CA ARG A 99 -24.21 12.27 -4.21
C ARG A 99 -25.61 12.40 -3.59
N SER A 100 -26.18 13.62 -3.59
CA SER A 100 -27.50 13.91 -3.01
C SER A 100 -28.66 13.85 -4.01
N LEU A 101 -28.40 13.40 -5.24
CA LEU A 101 -29.34 13.30 -6.36
C LEU A 101 -29.43 11.86 -6.85
N ASP A 102 -30.61 11.43 -7.27
CA ASP A 102 -30.82 10.10 -7.85
C ASP A 102 -30.47 10.07 -9.35
N GLY A 103 -30.52 11.23 -10.01
CA GLY A 103 -30.02 11.41 -11.36
C GLY A 103 -29.55 12.83 -11.62
N VAL A 104 -28.46 12.96 -12.38
CA VAL A 104 -27.84 14.25 -12.74
C VAL A 104 -28.20 14.60 -14.19
N THR A 105 -28.71 15.81 -14.41
CA THR A 105 -29.05 16.33 -15.75
C THR A 105 -28.08 17.41 -16.21
N PHE A 106 -27.53 18.18 -15.28
CA PHE A 106 -26.57 19.23 -15.56
C PHE A 106 -25.52 19.30 -14.45
N GLN A 107 -24.27 19.52 -14.82
CA GLN A 107 -23.19 19.73 -13.86
C GLN A 107 -22.17 20.73 -14.40
N LYS A 108 -21.76 21.66 -13.54
CA LYS A 108 -20.68 22.60 -13.83
C LYS A 108 -19.84 22.82 -12.58
N GLY A 109 -18.54 22.57 -12.69
CA GLY A 109 -17.56 22.80 -11.63
C GLY A 109 -16.59 23.93 -11.98
N PHE A 110 -16.15 24.65 -10.95
CA PHE A 110 -15.16 25.71 -10.98
C PHE A 110 -14.19 25.53 -9.80
N VAL A 111 -12.94 25.94 -9.99
CA VAL A 111 -11.90 25.87 -8.95
C VAL A 111 -11.28 27.25 -8.79
N PHE A 112 -11.11 27.66 -7.53
CA PHE A 112 -10.48 28.92 -7.15
C PHE A 112 -9.27 28.60 -6.27
N PRO A 113 -8.07 28.49 -6.85
CA PRO A 113 -6.83 28.22 -6.13
C PRO A 113 -6.58 29.25 -5.03
N LYS A 114 -6.22 28.79 -3.83
CA LYS A 114 -5.80 29.64 -2.70
C LYS A 114 -4.31 29.54 -2.44
N GLY A 115 -3.75 28.35 -2.60
CA GLY A 115 -2.33 28.11 -2.38
C GLY A 115 -1.86 26.86 -3.11
N PHE A 116 -0.69 26.95 -3.72
CA PHE A 116 -0.01 25.83 -4.34
C PHE A 116 1.43 25.78 -3.86
N THR A 117 1.74 24.77 -3.07
CA THR A 117 2.99 24.69 -2.31
C THR A 117 3.67 23.34 -2.52
N LEU A 118 4.99 23.36 -2.65
CA LEU A 118 5.83 22.17 -2.54
C LEU A 118 6.05 21.88 -1.05
N VAL A 119 5.88 20.62 -0.65
CA VAL A 119 6.02 20.20 0.75
C VAL A 119 7.06 19.09 0.78
N TYR A 120 8.12 19.29 1.55
CA TYR A 120 9.11 18.27 1.84
C TYR A 120 8.62 17.43 3.02
N TYR A 121 8.51 16.11 2.83
CA TYR A 121 8.10 15.17 3.86
C TYR A 121 9.30 14.34 4.31
N PRO A 122 9.64 14.29 5.62
CA PRO A 122 10.80 13.57 6.10
C PRO A 122 10.54 12.06 6.16
N PHE A 123 11.53 11.27 5.79
CA PHE A 123 11.56 9.82 5.98
C PHE A 123 12.98 9.35 6.20
N TRP A 124 13.12 8.20 6.85
CA TRP A 124 14.40 7.55 7.09
C TRP A 124 14.55 6.33 6.19
N VAL A 125 15.62 6.30 5.40
CA VAL A 125 15.99 5.10 4.63
C VAL A 125 17.11 4.39 5.36
N ILE A 126 16.81 3.24 5.93
CA ILE A 126 17.77 2.39 6.65
C ILE A 126 18.22 1.32 5.67
N ARG A 127 19.54 1.16 5.50
CA ARG A 127 20.15 0.07 4.72
C ARG A 127 21.16 -0.63 5.61
N TYR A 128 21.10 -1.95 5.67
CA TYR A 128 22.00 -2.75 6.49
C TYR A 128 22.27 -4.10 5.84
N THR A 129 23.37 -4.75 6.25
CA THR A 129 23.73 -6.08 5.79
C THR A 129 23.68 -7.05 6.95
N TYR A 130 23.03 -8.18 6.75
CA TYR A 130 22.95 -9.29 7.71
C TYR A 130 23.21 -10.59 6.94
N GLU A 131 24.14 -11.41 7.43
CA GLU A 131 24.56 -12.67 6.77
C GLU A 131 24.80 -12.54 5.25
N GLU A 132 25.62 -11.55 4.86
CA GLU A 132 25.97 -11.25 3.46
C GLU A 132 24.78 -10.84 2.56
N ARG A 133 23.61 -10.60 3.15
CA ARG A 133 22.42 -10.08 2.45
C ARG A 133 22.13 -8.65 2.84
N SER A 134 21.78 -7.85 1.84
CA SER A 134 21.41 -6.45 2.03
C SER A 134 19.90 -6.32 2.24
N TYR A 135 19.54 -5.61 3.29
CA TYR A 135 18.19 -5.30 3.70
C TYR A 135 17.99 -3.80 3.71
N PHE A 136 16.74 -3.37 3.59
CA PHE A 136 16.39 -1.96 3.70
C PHE A 136 15.01 -1.79 4.34
N ALA A 137 14.80 -0.64 4.96
CA ALA A 137 13.50 -0.20 5.40
C ALA A 137 13.37 1.30 5.20
N THR A 138 12.21 1.74 4.72
CA THR A 138 11.80 3.13 4.67
C THR A 138 10.82 3.37 5.80
N VAL A 139 11.16 4.32 6.67
CA VAL A 139 10.42 4.65 7.90
C VAL A 139 9.89 6.07 7.79
N ASP A 140 8.64 6.26 8.20
CA ASP A 140 8.03 7.59 8.30
C ASP A 140 8.81 8.46 9.29
N GLY A 141 9.28 9.63 8.86
CA GLY A 141 10.07 10.54 9.69
C GLY A 141 9.26 11.27 10.76
N ILE A 142 7.93 11.28 10.66
CA ILE A 142 7.00 11.88 11.61
C ILE A 142 6.45 10.84 12.58
N THR A 143 5.94 9.72 12.10
CA THR A 143 5.29 8.71 12.95
C THR A 143 6.25 7.65 13.49
N GLY A 144 7.36 7.40 12.80
CA GLY A 144 8.29 6.31 13.11
C GLY A 144 7.83 4.94 12.60
N ASP A 145 6.72 4.87 11.86
CA ASP A 145 6.20 3.62 11.32
C ASP A 145 7.02 3.14 10.12
N VAL A 146 7.21 1.82 10.01
CA VAL A 146 7.84 1.21 8.83
C VAL A 146 6.84 1.19 7.68
N LEU A 147 7.08 2.01 6.67
CA LEU A 147 6.22 2.12 5.49
C LEU A 147 6.45 0.96 4.53
N THR A 148 7.72 0.65 4.27
CA THR A 148 8.13 -0.40 3.34
C THR A 148 9.48 -0.95 3.74
N GLY A 149 9.74 -2.22 3.47
CA GLY A 149 11.06 -2.77 3.73
C GLY A 149 11.13 -4.29 3.66
N ARG A 150 12.37 -4.76 3.69
CA ARG A 150 12.72 -6.17 3.81
C ARG A 150 13.59 -6.36 5.04
N ALA A 151 13.27 -7.37 5.85
CA ALA A 151 14.03 -7.71 7.05
C ALA A 151 14.30 -9.22 7.12
N PRO A 152 15.35 -9.65 7.85
CA PRO A 152 15.56 -11.05 8.17
C PRO A 152 14.33 -11.64 8.86
N GLY A 153 13.89 -12.80 8.40
CA GLY A 153 12.78 -13.55 8.95
C GLY A 153 13.11 -14.14 10.31
N SER A 154 12.06 -14.53 11.03
CA SER A 154 12.20 -15.00 12.41
C SER A 154 13.00 -16.30 12.50
N VAL A 155 13.80 -16.41 13.57
CA VAL A 155 14.47 -17.66 13.97
C VAL A 155 13.47 -18.80 14.13
N ALA A 156 12.23 -18.50 14.54
CA ALA A 156 11.15 -19.49 14.63
C ALA A 156 10.74 -20.05 13.26
N SER A 157 10.64 -19.23 12.21
CA SER A 157 10.35 -19.73 10.86
C SER A 157 11.48 -20.60 10.33
N GLN A 158 12.73 -20.19 10.58
CA GLN A 158 13.90 -21.00 10.24
C GLN A 158 13.87 -22.34 10.99
N ALA A 159 13.66 -22.32 12.31
CA ALA A 159 13.57 -23.53 13.13
C ALA A 159 12.42 -24.45 12.69
N ASN A 160 11.26 -23.90 12.34
CA ASN A 160 10.15 -24.69 11.80
C ASN A 160 10.51 -25.33 10.46
N SER A 161 11.19 -24.61 9.57
CA SER A 161 11.62 -25.16 8.29
C SER A 161 12.62 -26.31 8.45
N ALA A 162 13.56 -26.20 9.40
CA ALA A 162 14.47 -27.27 9.76
C ALA A 162 13.74 -28.46 10.40
N GLY A 163 12.82 -28.18 11.34
CA GLY A 163 12.04 -29.20 12.04
C GLY A 163 11.13 -30.00 11.12
N ILE A 164 10.35 -29.32 10.26
CA ILE A 164 9.48 -29.94 9.25
C ILE A 164 10.32 -30.72 8.24
N GLY A 165 11.39 -30.10 7.72
CA GLY A 165 12.29 -30.74 6.77
C GLY A 165 12.89 -32.03 7.30
N GLY A 166 13.45 -31.99 8.52
CA GLY A 166 14.02 -33.15 9.19
C GLY A 166 13.00 -34.23 9.53
N ALA A 167 11.80 -33.85 10.01
CA ALA A 167 10.75 -34.80 10.35
C ALA A 167 10.24 -35.55 9.12
N ILE A 168 9.89 -34.84 8.03
CA ILE A 168 9.36 -35.46 6.81
C ILE A 168 10.42 -36.35 6.16
N SER A 169 11.65 -35.84 5.99
CA SER A 169 12.73 -36.64 5.40
C SER A 169 13.08 -37.85 6.25
N GLY A 170 13.09 -37.73 7.59
CA GLY A 170 13.27 -38.84 8.51
C GLY A 170 12.16 -39.91 8.39
N VAL A 171 10.89 -39.50 8.29
CA VAL A 171 9.76 -40.43 8.08
C VAL A 171 9.88 -41.16 6.75
N LEU A 172 10.22 -40.47 5.65
CA LEU A 172 10.39 -41.09 4.33
C LEU A 172 11.51 -42.13 4.33
N VAL A 173 12.65 -41.81 4.95
CA VAL A 173 13.76 -42.76 5.12
C VAL A 173 13.35 -43.93 6.02
N GLY A 174 12.63 -43.68 7.11
CA GLY A 174 12.16 -44.72 8.03
C GLY A 174 11.17 -45.69 7.39
N ILE A 175 10.16 -45.18 6.67
CA ILE A 175 9.19 -46.01 5.94
C ILE A 175 9.90 -46.82 4.85
N GLY A 176 10.74 -46.18 4.04
CA GLY A 176 11.44 -46.87 2.98
C GLY A 176 12.41 -47.92 3.51
N GLY A 177 13.13 -47.63 4.60
CA GLY A 177 14.00 -48.59 5.27
C GLY A 177 13.23 -49.81 5.80
N GLY A 178 12.08 -49.58 6.43
CA GLY A 178 11.18 -50.65 6.88
C GLY A 178 10.69 -51.52 5.73
N LEU A 179 10.26 -50.91 4.62
CA LEU A 179 9.82 -51.64 3.41
C LEU A 179 10.95 -52.45 2.77
N CYS A 180 12.17 -51.91 2.72
CA CYS A 180 13.35 -52.63 2.23
C CYS A 180 13.64 -53.89 3.06
N THR A 181 13.58 -53.78 4.39
CA THR A 181 13.78 -54.93 5.29
C THR A 181 12.64 -55.95 5.26
N GLY A 182 11.40 -55.51 5.02
CA GLY A 182 10.21 -56.35 5.08
C GLY A 182 9.83 -57.03 3.76
N LEU A 183 10.14 -56.42 2.61
CA LEU A 183 9.74 -56.90 1.28
C LEU A 183 10.92 -57.32 0.39
N GLY A 184 12.16 -57.19 0.85
CA GLY A 184 13.35 -57.60 0.10
C GLY A 184 13.60 -56.75 -1.15
N GLU A 185 13.80 -57.37 -2.32
CA GLU A 185 14.19 -56.69 -3.57
C GLU A 185 13.15 -55.66 -4.04
N ASP A 186 11.86 -55.97 -3.94
CA ASP A 186 10.76 -55.05 -4.31
C ASP A 186 10.70 -53.83 -3.37
N GLY A 187 11.07 -54.03 -2.10
CA GLY A 187 11.20 -52.94 -1.12
C GLY A 187 12.42 -52.05 -1.37
N GLY A 188 13.47 -52.60 -1.97
CA GLY A 188 14.71 -51.89 -2.28
C GLY A 188 14.51 -50.75 -3.29
N MET A 189 13.75 -50.98 -4.37
CA MET A 189 13.46 -49.92 -5.35
C MET A 189 12.62 -48.79 -4.74
N VAL A 190 11.61 -49.13 -3.94
CA VAL A 190 10.76 -48.14 -3.25
C VAL A 190 11.58 -47.33 -2.25
N PHE A 191 12.52 -47.96 -1.55
CA PHE A 191 13.43 -47.26 -0.63
C PHE A 191 14.30 -46.22 -1.35
N ILE A 192 14.87 -46.56 -2.51
CA ILE A 192 15.68 -45.61 -3.29
C ILE A 192 14.85 -44.39 -3.70
N ILE A 193 13.62 -44.61 -4.16
CA ILE A 193 12.70 -43.52 -4.54
C ILE A 193 12.40 -42.62 -3.33
N LEU A 194 12.10 -43.20 -2.17
CA LEU A 194 11.80 -42.45 -0.95
C LEU A 194 13.04 -41.73 -0.40
N LEU A 195 14.24 -42.29 -0.56
CA LEU A 195 15.49 -41.66 -0.16
C LEU A 195 15.81 -40.44 -1.02
N ILE A 196 15.59 -40.54 -2.34
CA ILE A 196 15.72 -39.39 -3.25
C ILE A 196 14.70 -38.31 -2.89
N ALA A 197 13.43 -38.70 -2.64
CA ALA A 197 12.40 -37.77 -2.21
C ALA A 197 12.76 -37.08 -0.88
N ALA A 198 13.27 -37.83 0.10
CA ALA A 198 13.73 -37.32 1.39
C ALA A 198 14.88 -36.32 1.22
N ALA A 199 15.86 -36.62 0.36
CA ALA A 199 16.98 -35.73 0.07
C ALA A 199 16.51 -34.43 -0.61
N CYS A 200 15.57 -34.51 -1.55
CA CYS A 200 14.98 -33.33 -2.21
C CYS A 200 14.23 -32.44 -1.22
N VAL A 201 13.37 -33.03 -0.37
CA VAL A 201 12.62 -32.29 0.67
C VAL A 201 13.58 -31.66 1.68
N PHE A 202 14.56 -32.43 2.16
CA PHE A 202 15.56 -31.94 3.10
C PHE A 202 16.38 -30.80 2.50
N TYR A 203 16.83 -30.93 1.25
CA TYR A 203 17.55 -29.86 0.56
C TYR A 203 16.71 -28.58 0.43
N PHE A 204 15.44 -28.70 0.03
CA PHE A 204 14.54 -27.56 -0.09
C PHE A 204 14.30 -26.85 1.26
N CYS A 205 14.04 -27.62 2.32
CA CYS A 205 13.89 -27.09 3.66
C CYS A 205 15.20 -26.51 4.23
N TYR A 206 16.34 -27.14 3.96
CA TYR A 206 17.65 -26.66 4.36
C TYR A 206 18.01 -25.34 3.70
N GLN A 207 17.66 -25.16 2.42
CA GLN A 207 17.79 -23.88 1.73
C GLN A 207 17.00 -22.79 2.46
N ARG A 208 15.74 -23.06 2.84
CA ARG A 208 14.89 -22.10 3.58
C ARG A 208 15.41 -21.82 5.00
N PHE A 209 15.99 -22.81 5.66
CA PHE A 209 16.66 -22.65 6.95
C PHE A 209 17.93 -21.81 6.84
N ARG A 210 18.85 -22.17 5.93
CA ARG A 210 20.18 -21.57 5.82
C ARG A 210 20.14 -20.13 5.31
N TYR A 211 19.23 -19.85 4.39
CA TYR A 211 19.10 -18.55 3.76
C TYR A 211 18.05 -17.65 4.41
N GLY A 212 17.38 -18.16 5.45
CA GLY A 212 16.33 -17.46 6.16
C GLY A 212 15.08 -17.24 5.31
N ASP A 213 13.98 -16.99 6.02
CA ASP A 213 12.86 -16.26 5.41
C ASP A 213 13.14 -14.77 5.40
N GLU A 214 12.45 -14.04 4.54
CA GLU A 214 12.49 -12.58 4.52
C GLU A 214 11.10 -12.06 4.86
N ILE A 215 11.01 -11.13 5.80
CA ILE A 215 9.77 -10.41 6.10
C ILE A 215 9.71 -9.21 5.16
N ILE A 216 8.62 -9.11 4.42
CA ILE A 216 8.36 -8.01 3.50
C ILE A 216 7.20 -7.20 4.08
N THR A 217 7.40 -5.90 4.20
CA THR A 217 6.39 -4.93 4.65
C THR A 217 6.15 -3.88 3.56
N GLY A 218 4.92 -3.38 3.46
CA GLY A 218 4.53 -2.40 2.45
C GLY A 218 4.26 -3.04 1.09
N ASN A 219 4.20 -2.21 0.04
CA ASN A 219 3.89 -2.67 -1.31
C ASN A 219 5.13 -3.07 -2.11
N LEU A 220 5.93 -3.98 -1.54
CA LEU A 220 7.07 -4.57 -2.25
C LEU A 220 6.66 -5.88 -2.90
N GLU A 221 6.96 -5.99 -4.20
CA GLU A 221 6.92 -7.28 -4.90
C GLU A 221 8.09 -8.16 -4.46
N GLY A 222 7.83 -9.44 -4.19
CA GLY A 222 8.87 -10.39 -3.80
C GLY A 222 8.37 -11.68 -3.16
N LYS A 223 9.26 -12.67 -3.06
CA LYS A 223 9.04 -13.91 -2.32
C LYS A 223 9.47 -13.68 -0.86
N GLY A 224 8.52 -13.58 0.05
CA GLY A 224 8.76 -13.40 1.49
C GLY A 224 7.48 -13.50 2.30
N LEU A 225 7.61 -13.56 3.63
CA LEU A 225 6.48 -13.52 4.54
C LEU A 225 5.95 -12.08 4.59
N LYS A 226 4.71 -11.87 4.12
CA LYS A 226 4.07 -10.55 4.21
C LYS A 226 3.76 -10.25 5.68
N SER A 227 4.31 -9.17 6.21
CA SER A 227 3.90 -8.67 7.53
C SER A 227 2.48 -8.11 7.45
N GLY A 228 1.61 -8.55 8.36
CA GLY A 228 0.23 -8.06 8.46
C GLY A 228 0.10 -6.62 8.96
N ASP A 229 1.20 -6.06 9.46
CA ASP A 229 1.26 -4.72 10.08
C ASP A 229 1.85 -3.64 9.16
N GLY A 230 1.93 -3.91 7.86
CA GLY A 230 2.17 -2.83 6.90
C GLY A 230 0.96 -1.91 6.91
N VAL A 231 1.15 -0.62 7.19
CA VAL A 231 0.13 0.42 7.03
C VAL A 231 -0.55 0.15 5.69
N GLY A 232 -1.82 -0.26 5.74
CA GLY A 232 -2.58 -0.69 4.57
C GLY A 232 -2.46 0.34 3.46
N LYS A 233 -2.53 -0.12 2.20
CA LYS A 233 -2.44 0.70 0.96
C LYS A 233 -2.60 2.18 1.27
N ILE A 234 -1.49 2.92 1.20
CA ILE A 234 -1.51 4.36 1.47
C ILE A 234 -2.35 4.98 0.35
N GLU A 235 -3.64 5.10 0.60
CA GLU A 235 -4.56 5.76 -0.29
C GLU A 235 -4.15 7.23 -0.40
N THR A 236 -4.21 7.77 -1.61
CA THR A 236 -4.13 9.20 -1.84
C THR A 236 -5.35 9.85 -1.17
N ILE A 237 -5.24 10.15 0.12
CA ILE A 237 -6.32 10.80 0.85
C ILE A 237 -6.37 12.25 0.37
N SER A 238 -7.43 12.57 -0.38
CA SER A 238 -7.94 13.93 -0.35
C SER A 238 -8.58 14.15 1.01
N HIS A 239 -8.14 15.19 1.69
CA HIS A 239 -8.84 15.62 2.89
C HIS A 239 -10.19 16.18 2.46
N ASP A 240 -11.26 15.56 2.97
CA ASP A 240 -12.61 16.06 2.81
C ASP A 240 -12.72 17.40 3.52
N SER A 241 -13.13 18.41 2.75
CA SER A 241 -13.96 19.56 3.17
C SER A 241 -13.59 20.23 4.50
N TYR A 242 -12.86 21.34 4.46
CA TYR A 242 -12.87 22.29 5.59
C TYR A 242 -14.13 23.16 5.49
N ASP A 243 -15.18 22.78 6.23
CA ASP A 243 -16.32 23.65 6.52
C ASP A 243 -15.97 24.54 7.73
N HIS A 244 -15.27 25.64 7.48
CA HIS A 244 -15.23 26.75 8.43
C HIS A 244 -16.05 27.91 7.85
N PHE A 245 -17.29 28.02 8.34
CA PHE A 245 -18.01 29.28 8.39
C PHE A 245 -17.44 30.10 9.56
N TYR A 246 -16.72 31.17 9.24
CA TYR A 246 -16.77 32.46 9.95
C TYR A 246 -16.36 33.56 8.97
#